data_AF-A0A7S9VWC5-F1
#
_entry.id   AF-A0A7S9VWC5-F1
#
_cell.length_a   1.000
_cell.length_b   1.000
_cell.length_c   1.000
_cell.angle_alpha   90.00
_cell.angle_beta   90.00
_cell.angle_gamma   90.00
#
_symmetry.space_group_name_H-M   'P 1'
#
loop_
_entity.id
_entity.type
_entity.pdbx_description
1 polymer ?
#
loop_
_entity_poly.entity_id
_entity_poly.type
_entity_poly.pdbx_seq_one_letter_code
_entity_poly.pdbx_strand_id
1 'polypeptide(L)'
;MLPNLAIRRRTSNGYGIVLNHRLAWWLVDFPDIDGTPTRARKLTGRLTPALADWLRAETGQPGLAADIASLRPGSDCWAGVFACAPSAADADRFDLDAHPWGAEAGELEVRLARTLIDATLHPVPSGFVSALSGLPPENQPVLAIRLSGYTCSTFELLTARYMPTYRPRSPWRDISGDAVGDSGSDIIGWCAATDWIRPL
;
A
#
# COMPACT_ATOMS: atom_id res chain seq x y z
N MET A 1 33.94 21.06 -28.22
CA MET A 1 32.51 21.39 -28.39
C MET A 1 31.74 20.11 -28.09
N LEU A 2 31.36 19.91 -26.83
CA LEU A 2 30.61 18.74 -26.35
C LEU A 2 29.20 19.24 -26.01
N PRO A 3 28.12 18.63 -26.50
CA PRO A 3 26.78 19.10 -26.17
C PRO A 3 26.42 18.73 -24.72
N ASN A 4 25.76 19.68 -24.07
CA ASN A 4 25.20 19.64 -22.73
C ASN A 4 24.51 18.30 -22.40
N LEU A 5 25.07 17.57 -21.44
CA LEU A 5 24.34 16.53 -20.73
C LEU A 5 23.31 17.21 -19.83
N ALA A 6 22.05 17.17 -20.25
CA ALA A 6 20.92 17.62 -19.44
C ALA A 6 20.99 16.97 -18.05
N ILE A 7 20.79 17.79 -17.02
CA ILE A 7 20.67 17.37 -15.63
C ILE A 7 19.48 16.41 -15.54
N ARG A 8 19.73 15.09 -15.68
CA ARG A 8 18.78 14.07 -15.26
C ARG A 8 18.63 14.21 -13.75
N ARG A 9 17.51 14.76 -13.29
CA ARG A 9 17.05 14.53 -11.91
C ARG A 9 17.07 13.02 -11.71
N ARG A 10 18.01 12.51 -10.92
CA ARG A 10 17.99 11.11 -10.48
C ARG A 10 16.70 10.91 -9.70
N THR A 11 15.73 10.25 -10.31
CA THR A 11 14.66 9.57 -9.57
C THR A 11 15.34 8.58 -8.64
N SER A 12 15.15 8.75 -7.33
CA SER A 12 15.70 7.82 -6.35
C SER A 12 14.92 6.51 -6.45
N ASN A 13 15.56 5.47 -6.97
CA ASN A 13 15.01 4.12 -6.93
C ASN A 13 14.86 3.68 -5.47
N GLY A 14 13.71 3.11 -5.12
CA GLY A 14 13.41 2.62 -3.77
C GLY A 14 12.70 1.28 -3.80
N TYR A 15 12.79 0.52 -2.71
CA TYR A 15 12.00 -0.68 -2.53
C TYR A 15 10.52 -0.31 -2.36
N GLY A 16 9.63 -1.11 -2.95
CA GLY A 16 8.20 -0.87 -2.82
C GLY A 16 7.34 -2.02 -3.32
N ILE A 17 6.03 -1.82 -3.23
CA ILE A 17 5.02 -2.71 -3.78
C ILE A 17 4.20 -1.95 -4.82
N VAL A 18 4.10 -2.52 -6.01
CA VAL A 18 3.08 -2.12 -6.98
C VAL A 18 1.88 -3.04 -6.80
N LEU A 19 0.70 -2.46 -6.58
CA LEU A 19 -0.54 -3.22 -6.44
C LEU A 19 -1.76 -2.49 -7.01
N ASN A 20 -2.71 -3.26 -7.52
CA ASN A 20 -4.05 -2.79 -7.81
C ASN A 20 -4.89 -2.89 -6.54
N HIS A 21 -5.36 -1.75 -6.04
CA HIS A 21 -6.20 -1.69 -4.85
C HIS A 21 -7.21 -0.55 -5.01
N ARG A 22 -8.46 -0.79 -4.62
CA ARG A 22 -9.58 0.15 -4.81
C ARG A 22 -9.73 0.62 -6.27
N LEU A 23 -9.62 -0.30 -7.22
CA LEU A 23 -9.74 -0.05 -8.68
C LEU A 23 -8.71 0.96 -9.23
N ALA A 24 -7.54 1.07 -8.59
CA ALA A 24 -6.45 1.91 -9.05
C ALA A 24 -5.10 1.22 -8.83
N TRP A 25 -4.13 1.54 -9.68
CA TRP A 25 -2.75 1.15 -9.47
C TRP A 25 -2.06 2.09 -8.48
N TRP A 26 -1.29 1.53 -7.58
CA TRP A 26 -0.53 2.25 -6.57
C TRP A 26 0.92 1.76 -6.54
N LEU A 27 1.83 2.68 -6.24
CA LEU A 27 3.18 2.36 -5.75
C LEU A 27 3.24 2.74 -4.28
N VAL A 28 3.58 1.78 -3.43
CA VAL A 28 3.80 1.98 -2.00
C VAL A 28 5.28 1.83 -1.70
N ASP A 29 5.88 2.87 -1.14
CA ASP A 29 7.31 2.91 -0.79
C ASP A 29 7.55 2.30 0.59
N PHE A 30 8.60 1.49 0.66
CA PHE A 30 9.13 0.94 1.90
C PHE A 30 10.58 1.42 2.08
N PRO A 31 11.00 1.77 3.31
CA PRO A 31 12.37 2.19 3.56
C PRO A 31 13.36 1.03 3.38
N ASP A 32 12.90 -0.18 3.70
CA ASP A 32 13.61 -1.45 3.68
C ASP A 32 12.61 -2.62 3.59
N ILE A 33 13.12 -3.81 3.28
CA ILE A 33 12.34 -5.05 3.33
C ILE A 33 11.89 -5.27 4.78
N ASP A 34 10.64 -5.70 4.98
CA ASP A 34 10.00 -5.85 6.30
C ASP A 34 9.77 -4.53 7.08
N GLY A 35 10.05 -3.37 6.47
CA GLY A 35 9.80 -2.06 7.04
C GLY A 35 8.31 -1.67 7.06
N THR A 36 8.00 -0.55 7.72
CA THR A 36 6.66 0.07 7.63
C THR A 36 6.60 0.96 6.39
N PRO A 37 5.52 0.90 5.58
CA PRO A 37 5.42 1.70 4.37
C PRO A 37 5.37 3.19 4.71
N THR A 38 6.05 4.01 3.91
CA THR A 38 6.25 5.44 4.17
C THR A 38 5.39 6.35 3.30
N ARG A 39 5.04 5.88 2.09
CA ARG A 39 4.30 6.69 1.13
C ARG A 39 3.51 5.84 0.16
N ALA A 40 2.26 6.23 -0.10
CA ALA A 40 1.46 5.69 -1.20
C ALA A 40 1.35 6.73 -2.33
N ARG A 41 1.59 6.31 -3.56
CA ARG A 41 1.43 7.14 -4.76
C ARG A 41 0.44 6.50 -5.72
N LYS A 42 -0.61 7.26 -6.06
CA LYS A 42 -1.58 6.84 -7.05
C LYS A 42 -0.96 6.92 -8.45
N LEU A 43 -1.01 5.81 -9.17
CA LEU A 43 -0.45 5.72 -10.51
C LEU A 43 -1.55 5.97 -11.55
N THR A 44 -1.15 6.40 -12.74
CA THR A 44 -2.04 6.48 -13.90
C THR A 44 -2.41 5.11 -14.47
N GLY A 45 -1.65 4.08 -14.10
CA GLY A 45 -1.67 2.76 -14.75
C GLY A 45 -0.71 2.66 -15.94
N ARG A 46 0.04 3.72 -16.27
CA ARG A 46 0.95 3.78 -17.42
C ARG A 46 2.42 3.67 -17.02
N LEU A 47 3.22 3.25 -17.98
CA LEU A 47 4.68 3.30 -17.93
C LEU A 47 5.16 4.64 -18.53
N THR A 48 6.32 5.12 -18.09
CA THR A 48 7.02 6.18 -18.82
C THR A 48 7.41 5.69 -20.22
N PRO A 49 7.57 6.60 -21.22
CA PRO A 49 8.00 6.19 -22.55
C PRO A 49 9.31 5.39 -22.54
N ALA A 50 10.27 5.78 -21.70
CA ALA A 50 11.54 5.09 -21.58
C ALA A 50 11.39 3.65 -21.07
N LEU A 51 10.56 3.42 -20.04
CA LEU A 51 10.31 2.08 -19.51
C LEU A 51 9.50 1.22 -20.50
N ALA A 52 8.52 1.82 -21.19
CA ALA A 52 7.75 1.12 -22.21
C ALA A 52 8.63 0.67 -23.39
N ASP A 53 9.53 1.54 -23.87
CA ASP A 53 10.44 1.21 -24.96
C ASP A 53 11.44 0.12 -24.56
N TRP A 54 11.96 0.17 -23.33
CA TRP A 54 12.77 -0.91 -22.77
C TRP A 54 12.01 -2.23 -22.73
N LEU A 55 10.78 -2.25 -22.20
CA LEU A 55 9.98 -3.46 -22.07
C LEU A 55 9.68 -4.10 -23.44
N ARG A 56 9.37 -3.29 -24.45
CA ARG A 56 9.14 -3.77 -25.83
C ARG A 56 10.40 -4.38 -26.43
N ALA A 57 11.56 -3.76 -26.18
CA ALA A 57 12.85 -4.29 -26.64
C ALA A 57 13.18 -5.62 -25.95
N GLU A 58 12.99 -5.70 -24.63
CA GLU A 58 13.26 -6.90 -23.83
C GLU A 58 12.36 -8.09 -24.22
N THR A 59 11.08 -7.82 -24.48
CA THR A 59 10.10 -8.85 -24.85
C THR A 59 10.06 -9.17 -26.34
N GLY A 60 10.71 -8.35 -27.19
CA GLY A 60 10.63 -8.46 -28.65
C GLY A 60 9.24 -8.16 -29.21
N GLN A 61 8.39 -7.41 -28.49
CA GLN A 61 7.01 -7.10 -28.86
C GLN A 61 6.80 -5.59 -29.04
N PRO A 62 6.96 -5.03 -30.25
CA PRO A 62 6.81 -3.59 -30.50
C PRO A 62 5.40 -3.05 -30.19
N GLY A 63 4.37 -3.90 -30.32
CA GLY A 63 2.97 -3.54 -30.07
C GLY A 63 2.53 -3.63 -28.62
N LEU A 64 3.44 -3.99 -27.69
CA LEU A 64 3.09 -4.12 -26.28
C LEU A 64 2.60 -2.77 -25.71
N ALA A 65 1.51 -2.84 -24.95
CA ALA A 65 0.90 -1.68 -24.33
C ALA A 65 1.85 -1.04 -23.31
N ALA A 66 1.81 0.30 -23.21
CA ALA A 66 2.61 1.06 -22.26
C ALA A 66 1.90 1.16 -20.90
N ASP A 67 1.44 0.03 -20.36
CA ASP A 67 0.72 -0.05 -19.09
C ASP A 67 1.43 -0.94 -18.06
N ILE A 68 1.09 -0.71 -16.79
CA ILE A 68 1.68 -1.41 -15.65
C ILE A 68 1.37 -2.91 -15.70
N ALA A 69 0.18 -3.30 -16.18
CA ALA A 69 -0.21 -4.70 -16.29
C ALA A 69 0.70 -5.50 -17.25
N SER A 70 1.30 -4.82 -18.23
CA SER A 70 2.23 -5.42 -19.19
C SER A 70 3.58 -5.80 -18.56
N LEU A 71 3.96 -5.23 -17.41
CA LEU A 71 5.22 -5.60 -16.72
C LEU A 71 5.14 -6.98 -16.06
N ARG A 72 3.96 -7.35 -15.55
CA ARG A 72 3.74 -8.65 -14.90
C ARG A 72 2.33 -9.16 -15.23
N PRO A 73 2.13 -9.68 -16.46
CA PRO A 73 0.82 -10.13 -16.91
C PRO A 73 0.20 -11.17 -15.96
N GLY A 74 -1.07 -10.97 -15.60
CA GLY A 74 -1.80 -11.86 -14.70
C GLY A 74 -1.51 -11.65 -13.20
N SER A 75 -0.64 -10.70 -12.85
CA SER A 75 -0.40 -10.30 -11.46
C SER A 75 -0.91 -8.88 -11.23
N ASP A 76 -1.64 -8.69 -10.14
CA ASP A 76 -2.14 -7.40 -9.67
C ASP A 76 -1.32 -6.85 -8.50
N CYS A 77 -0.29 -7.56 -8.03
CA CYS A 77 0.51 -7.20 -6.88
C CYS A 77 1.90 -7.83 -6.91
N TRP A 78 2.95 -7.03 -6.74
CA TRP A 78 4.32 -7.51 -6.64
C TRP A 78 5.26 -6.50 -5.97
N ALA A 79 6.33 -7.01 -5.39
CA ALA A 79 7.39 -6.22 -4.78
C ALA A 79 8.55 -6.02 -5.75
N GLY A 80 9.34 -4.99 -5.56
CA GLY A 80 10.47 -4.69 -6.43
C GLY A 80 11.15 -3.38 -6.11
N VAL A 81 12.05 -2.97 -7.01
CA VAL A 81 12.70 -1.67 -6.96
C VAL A 81 12.07 -0.77 -8.00
N PHE A 82 11.43 0.30 -7.55
CA PHE A 82 10.64 1.16 -8.40
C PHE A 82 11.11 2.60 -8.34
N ALA A 83 10.78 3.32 -9.40
CA ALA A 83 10.78 4.76 -9.46
C ALA A 83 9.50 5.21 -10.17
N CYS A 84 9.11 6.45 -9.91
CA CYS A 84 7.96 7.06 -10.57
C CYS A 84 8.30 8.47 -11.04
N ALA A 85 7.68 8.89 -12.14
CA ALA A 85 7.72 10.25 -12.64
C ALA A 85 6.31 10.86 -12.57
N PRO A 86 6.16 12.17 -12.25
CA PRO A 86 4.87 12.84 -12.40
C PRO A 86 4.33 12.64 -13.81
N SER A 87 3.04 12.33 -13.94
CA SER A 87 2.45 12.14 -15.25
C SER A 87 2.28 13.47 -15.97
N ALA A 88 2.58 13.49 -17.26
CA ALA A 88 2.28 14.64 -18.11
C ALA A 88 0.78 14.80 -18.37
N ALA A 89 -0.01 13.73 -18.19
CA ALA A 89 -1.44 13.71 -18.47
C ALA A 89 -2.32 14.00 -17.24
N ASP A 90 -1.78 13.84 -16.03
CA ASP A 90 -2.51 14.01 -14.78
C ASP A 90 -1.54 14.50 -13.68
N ALA A 91 -1.76 15.73 -13.20
CA ALA A 91 -0.87 16.40 -12.26
C ALA A 91 -0.83 15.74 -10.87
N ASP A 92 -1.86 14.98 -10.51
CA ASP A 92 -1.99 14.33 -9.20
C ASP A 92 -1.56 12.86 -9.23
N ARG A 93 -1.08 12.37 -10.39
CA ARG A 93 -0.69 10.96 -10.58
C ARG A 93 0.71 10.82 -11.14
N PHE A 94 1.19 9.59 -11.07
CA PHE A 94 2.53 9.23 -11.50
C PHE A 94 2.48 8.10 -12.55
N ASP A 95 3.43 8.15 -13.47
CA ASP A 95 3.74 7.05 -14.38
C ASP A 95 4.92 6.25 -13.78
N LEU A 96 4.91 4.92 -13.97
CA LEU A 96 5.96 4.04 -13.46
C LEU A 96 7.20 4.11 -14.35
N ASP A 97 8.39 4.32 -13.77
CA ASP A 97 9.61 4.68 -14.52
C ASP A 97 10.76 3.67 -14.37
N ALA A 98 10.75 2.80 -13.37
CA ALA A 98 11.76 1.75 -13.25
C ALA A 98 11.16 0.40 -12.83
N HIS A 99 11.72 -0.68 -13.39
CA HIS A 99 11.51 -2.06 -12.94
C HIS A 99 12.70 -2.97 -13.34
N PRO A 100 13.88 -2.85 -12.72
CA PRO A 100 15.01 -3.75 -13.02
C PRO A 100 14.79 -5.18 -12.48
N TRP A 101 13.87 -5.38 -11.52
CA TRP A 101 13.56 -6.67 -10.91
C TRP A 101 12.22 -6.61 -10.17
N GLY A 102 11.52 -7.75 -10.08
CA GLY A 102 10.33 -7.91 -9.27
C GLY A 102 10.23 -9.32 -8.68
N ALA A 103 9.57 -9.43 -7.53
CA ALA A 103 9.30 -10.68 -6.83
C ALA A 103 7.85 -10.70 -6.32
N GLU A 104 7.40 -11.86 -5.88
CA GLU A 104 6.14 -11.96 -5.15
C GLU A 104 6.22 -11.14 -3.86
N ALA A 105 5.20 -10.32 -3.60
CA ALA A 105 5.14 -9.50 -2.40
C ALA A 105 4.73 -10.36 -1.19
N GLY A 106 5.37 -10.15 -0.04
CA GLY A 106 5.01 -10.86 1.18
C GLY A 106 3.60 -10.48 1.67
N GLU A 107 2.87 -11.45 2.23
CA GLU A 107 1.50 -11.24 2.74
C GLU A 107 1.41 -10.01 3.67
N LEU A 108 2.34 -9.88 4.60
CA LEU A 108 2.39 -8.75 5.54
C LEU A 108 2.60 -7.41 4.81
N GLU A 109 3.54 -7.37 3.86
CA GLU A 109 3.86 -6.15 3.13
C GLU A 109 2.67 -5.68 2.30
N VAL A 110 1.96 -6.61 1.64
CA VAL A 110 0.74 -6.31 0.87
C VAL A 110 -0.33 -5.71 1.77
N ARG A 111 -0.52 -6.27 2.97
CA ARG A 111 -1.49 -5.75 3.94
C ARG A 111 -1.11 -4.36 4.42
N LEU A 112 0.14 -4.14 4.80
CA LEU A 112 0.64 -2.81 5.18
C LEU A 112 0.48 -1.79 4.04
N ALA A 113 0.74 -2.20 2.79
CA ALA A 113 0.55 -1.36 1.63
C ALA A 113 -0.92 -0.96 1.42
N ARG A 114 -1.85 -1.92 1.55
CA ARG A 114 -3.30 -1.65 1.51
C ARG A 114 -3.72 -0.72 2.65
N THR A 115 -3.24 -0.95 3.86
CA THR A 115 -3.49 -0.08 5.02
C THR A 115 -3.03 1.35 4.77
N LEU A 116 -1.83 1.55 4.18
CA LEU A 116 -1.35 2.90 3.88
C LEU A 116 -2.16 3.58 2.77
N ILE A 117 -2.55 2.85 1.73
CA ILE A 117 -3.42 3.39 0.68
C ILE A 117 -4.76 3.81 1.28
N ASP A 118 -5.39 2.94 2.06
CA ASP A 118 -6.68 3.20 2.69
C ASP A 118 -6.59 4.41 3.65
N ALA A 119 -5.53 4.51 4.45
CA ALA A 119 -5.28 5.66 5.34
C ALA A 119 -4.93 6.95 4.58
N THR A 120 -4.39 6.85 3.36
CA THR A 120 -4.11 8.01 2.48
C THR A 120 -5.41 8.55 1.86
N LEU A 121 -6.32 7.66 1.48
CA LEU A 121 -7.62 8.03 0.93
C LEU A 121 -8.59 8.54 2.00
N HIS A 122 -8.53 7.94 3.18
CA HIS A 122 -9.40 8.22 4.31
C HIS A 122 -8.56 8.32 5.58
N PRO A 123 -8.11 9.53 5.93
CA PRO A 123 -7.25 9.74 7.09
C PRO A 123 -7.85 9.17 8.38
N VAL A 124 -6.98 8.60 9.21
CA VAL A 124 -7.36 8.08 10.53
C VAL A 124 -7.98 9.22 11.35
N PRO A 125 -9.23 9.08 11.83
CA PRO A 125 -9.91 10.13 12.60
C PRO A 125 -9.15 10.50 13.87
N SER A 126 -9.31 11.75 14.31
CA SER A 126 -8.78 12.21 15.60
C SER A 126 -9.26 11.32 16.75
N GLY A 127 -8.36 10.97 17.66
CA GLY A 127 -8.64 10.06 18.77
C GLY A 127 -8.31 8.59 18.47
N PHE A 128 -8.00 8.25 17.22
CA PHE A 128 -7.44 6.96 16.83
C PHE A 128 -5.94 7.09 16.53
N VAL A 129 -5.17 6.11 16.97
CA VAL A 129 -3.77 5.90 16.61
C VAL A 129 -3.73 5.10 15.31
N SER A 130 -2.96 5.56 14.31
CA SER A 130 -2.78 4.79 13.09
C SER A 130 -2.04 3.48 13.38
N ALA A 131 -2.55 2.37 12.85
CA ALA A 131 -1.91 1.06 12.99
C ALA A 131 -0.52 1.01 12.34
N LEU A 132 -0.22 1.95 11.42
CA LEU A 132 1.11 2.12 10.82
C LEU A 132 2.07 2.91 11.73
N SER A 133 1.54 3.71 12.67
CA SER A 133 2.36 4.54 13.56
C SER A 133 2.59 3.91 14.93
N GLY A 134 1.72 2.98 15.34
CA GLY A 134 1.81 2.31 16.62
C GLY A 134 0.78 1.20 16.73
N LEU A 135 1.18 0.13 17.40
CA LEU A 135 0.32 -1.02 17.70
C LEU A 135 -0.09 -0.93 19.18
N PRO A 136 -1.29 -1.41 19.53
CA PRO A 136 -1.73 -1.37 20.92
C PRO A 136 -0.98 -2.41 21.76
N PRO A 137 -1.03 -2.29 23.10
CA PRO A 137 -0.49 -3.30 23.98
C PRO A 137 -1.13 -4.68 23.70
N GLU A 138 -0.31 -5.73 23.79
CA GLU A 138 -0.77 -7.10 23.58
C GLU A 138 -1.85 -7.48 24.62
N ASN A 139 -2.85 -8.22 24.18
CA ASN A 139 -3.97 -8.73 24.97
C ASN A 139 -4.88 -7.66 25.60
N GLN A 140 -4.78 -6.39 25.21
CA GLN A 140 -5.71 -5.36 25.67
C GLN A 140 -6.87 -5.15 24.68
N PRO A 141 -8.11 -4.97 25.18
CA PRO A 141 -9.23 -4.61 24.34
C PRO A 141 -9.09 -3.17 23.81
N VAL A 142 -9.35 -3.01 22.52
CA VAL A 142 -9.37 -1.74 21.81
C VAL A 142 -10.65 -1.59 21.01
N LEU A 143 -10.99 -0.34 20.69
CA LEU A 143 -11.85 -0.06 19.56
C LEU A 143 -10.95 0.16 18.35
N ALA A 144 -11.17 -0.61 17.30
CA ALA A 144 -10.42 -0.51 16.06
C ALA A 144 -11.34 -0.09 14.92
N ILE A 145 -10.75 0.54 13.92
CA ILE A 145 -11.44 0.95 12.70
C ILE A 145 -10.74 0.38 11.48
N ARG A 146 -11.55 0.02 10.50
CA ARG A 146 -11.14 -0.33 9.14
C ARG A 146 -12.03 0.42 8.16
N LEU A 147 -11.63 0.51 6.90
CA LEU A 147 -12.53 0.99 5.87
C LEU A 147 -13.71 0.05 5.69
N SER A 148 -14.90 0.63 5.56
CA SER A 148 -16.10 -0.15 5.32
C SER A 148 -16.13 -0.69 3.89
N GLY A 149 -16.72 -1.87 3.74
CA GLY A 149 -17.17 -2.36 2.44
C GLY A 149 -18.48 -1.74 1.97
N TYR A 150 -19.21 -1.05 2.84
CA TYR A 150 -20.52 -0.46 2.58
C TYR A 150 -20.43 0.99 2.13
N THR A 151 -21.41 1.44 1.34
CA THR A 151 -21.45 2.82 0.83
C THR A 151 -21.97 3.85 1.85
N CYS A 152 -22.63 3.40 2.93
CA CYS A 152 -23.29 4.28 3.90
C CYS A 152 -22.38 4.77 5.04
N SER A 153 -21.18 4.20 5.17
CA SER A 153 -20.23 4.53 6.24
C SER A 153 -18.81 4.47 5.71
N THR A 154 -17.96 5.42 6.06
CA THR A 154 -16.54 5.38 5.69
C THR A 154 -15.78 4.29 6.45
N PHE A 155 -16.05 4.17 7.76
CA PHE A 155 -15.36 3.25 8.65
C PHE A 155 -16.33 2.26 9.30
N GLU A 156 -15.86 1.03 9.46
CA GLU A 156 -16.45 0.07 10.39
C GLU A 156 -15.73 0.17 11.73
N LEU A 157 -16.50 0.22 12.82
CA LEU A 157 -15.99 0.19 14.18
C LEU A 157 -16.15 -1.22 14.74
N LEU A 158 -15.08 -1.74 15.33
CA LEU A 158 -15.05 -3.08 15.88
C LEU A 158 -14.27 -3.14 17.19
N THR A 159 -14.71 -4.00 18.10
CA THR A 159 -13.95 -4.32 19.30
C THR A 159 -12.90 -5.37 18.95
N ALA A 160 -11.63 -5.07 19.21
CA ALA A 160 -10.53 -5.97 18.90
C ALA A 160 -9.48 -6.04 20.01
N ARG A 161 -8.52 -6.93 19.85
CA ARG A 161 -7.30 -7.04 20.65
C ARG A 161 -6.13 -7.42 19.76
N TYR A 162 -4.95 -6.89 20.07
CA TYR A 162 -3.71 -7.21 19.39
C TYR A 162 -3.02 -8.39 20.08
N MET A 163 -2.69 -9.44 19.33
CA MET A 163 -2.23 -10.75 19.81
C MET A 163 -1.14 -11.36 18.88
N PRO A 164 -0.01 -10.67 18.68
CA PRO A 164 1.03 -11.10 17.75
C PRO A 164 1.64 -12.46 18.11
N THR A 165 1.70 -12.84 19.39
CA THR A 165 2.23 -14.13 19.84
C THR A 165 1.43 -15.31 19.29
N TYR A 166 0.11 -15.18 19.17
CA TYR A 166 -0.79 -16.26 18.73
C TYR A 166 -1.08 -16.25 17.23
N ARG A 167 -1.01 -15.07 16.60
CA ARG A 167 -1.30 -14.85 15.17
C ARG A 167 -0.36 -13.78 14.60
N PRO A 168 0.93 -14.10 14.38
CA PRO A 168 1.91 -13.11 13.92
C PRO A 168 1.57 -12.52 12.54
N ARG A 169 0.84 -13.28 11.71
CA ARG A 169 0.41 -12.84 10.37
C ARG A 169 -0.96 -12.19 10.33
N SER A 170 -1.75 -12.21 11.42
CA SER A 170 -3.04 -11.54 11.49
C SER A 170 -3.32 -11.11 12.93
N PRO A 171 -2.62 -10.08 13.40
CA PRO A 171 -2.42 -9.90 14.83
C PRO A 171 -3.64 -9.33 15.53
N TRP A 172 -4.73 -9.05 14.81
CA TRP A 172 -5.96 -8.49 15.37
C TRP A 172 -7.04 -9.55 15.46
N ARG A 173 -7.57 -9.75 16.67
CA ARG A 173 -8.74 -10.60 16.93
C ARG A 173 -9.89 -9.77 17.43
N ASP A 174 -11.11 -10.09 17.02
CA ASP A 174 -12.27 -9.54 17.70
C ASP A 174 -12.44 -10.16 19.10
N ILE A 175 -13.46 -9.71 19.82
CA ILE A 175 -13.74 -10.20 21.17
C ILE A 175 -14.36 -11.60 21.20
N SER A 176 -14.97 -12.08 20.10
CA SER A 176 -15.38 -13.50 19.97
C SER A 176 -14.18 -14.42 19.72
N GLY A 177 -13.05 -13.85 19.30
CA GLY A 177 -11.83 -14.58 19.01
C GLY A 177 -11.70 -14.97 17.54
N ASP A 178 -12.43 -14.33 16.64
CA ASP A 178 -12.25 -14.47 15.22
C ASP A 178 -11.21 -13.47 14.69
N ALA A 179 -10.59 -13.79 13.57
CA ALA A 179 -9.62 -12.88 12.96
C ALA A 179 -10.37 -11.70 12.34
N VAL A 180 -9.93 -10.49 12.64
CA VAL A 180 -10.55 -9.27 12.11
C VAL A 180 -10.35 -9.14 10.59
N GLY A 181 -9.35 -9.82 10.02
CA GLY A 181 -9.00 -9.75 8.60
C GLY A 181 -9.75 -10.69 7.66
N ASP A 182 -10.43 -11.73 8.16
CA ASP A 182 -11.01 -12.77 7.28
C ASP A 182 -12.30 -12.32 6.57
N SER A 183 -12.87 -11.17 6.97
CA SER A 183 -14.17 -10.68 6.50
C SER A 183 -14.17 -9.26 5.91
N GLY A 184 -13.02 -8.56 5.83
CA GLY A 184 -12.99 -7.15 5.42
C GLY A 184 -11.60 -6.53 5.23
N SER A 185 -11.55 -5.20 5.16
CA SER A 185 -10.29 -4.44 5.02
C SER A 185 -9.40 -4.54 6.27
N ASP A 186 -8.12 -4.25 6.09
CA ASP A 186 -7.17 -4.18 7.20
C ASP A 186 -7.53 -3.07 8.21
N ILE A 187 -7.12 -3.27 9.46
CA ILE A 187 -7.26 -2.26 10.50
C ILE A 187 -6.31 -1.10 10.20
N ILE A 188 -6.88 0.11 10.10
CA ILE A 188 -6.14 1.32 9.80
C ILE A 188 -5.84 2.14 11.05
N GLY A 189 -6.64 1.98 12.11
CA GLY A 189 -6.44 2.71 13.36
C GLY A 189 -7.16 2.08 14.54
N TRP A 190 -6.77 2.49 15.75
CA TRP A 190 -7.30 1.97 17.00
C TRP A 190 -7.26 3.01 18.13
N CYS A 191 -8.07 2.83 19.16
CA CYS A 191 -7.98 3.55 20.43
C CYS A 191 -8.29 2.62 21.60
N ALA A 192 -7.85 2.98 22.80
CA ALA A 192 -8.08 2.17 23.98
C ALA A 192 -9.59 2.05 24.26
N ALA A 193 -10.09 0.82 24.46
CA ALA A 193 -11.51 0.63 24.76
C ALA A 193 -11.89 1.21 26.13
N THR A 194 -10.93 1.31 27.05
CA THR A 194 -11.11 1.86 28.41
C THR A 194 -11.57 3.32 28.42
N ASP A 195 -11.26 4.09 27.36
CA ASP A 195 -11.71 5.47 27.26
C ASP A 195 -13.23 5.58 27.06
N TRP A 196 -13.84 4.50 26.55
CA TRP A 196 -15.27 4.40 26.23
C TRP A 196 -16.03 3.52 27.23
N ILE A 197 -15.43 2.40 27.63
CA ILE A 197 -16.00 1.45 28.58
C ILE A 197 -15.39 1.74 29.96
N ARG A 198 -15.83 2.82 30.60
CA ARG A 198 -15.48 3.05 32.01
C ARG A 198 -16.29 2.09 32.87
N PRO A 199 -15.68 1.38 33.83
CA PRO A 199 -16.45 0.82 34.93
C PRO A 199 -17.23 1.97 35.59
N LEU A 200 -18.53 1.77 35.80
CA LEU A 200 -19.33 2.66 36.65
C LEU A 200 -18.80 2.65 38.08
#